data_AF-A0A141RI33-F1
#
_entry.id   AF-A0A141RI33-F1
#
_cell.length_a   1.000
_cell.length_b   1.000
_cell.length_c   1.000
_cell.angle_alpha   90.00
_cell.angle_beta   90.00
_cell.angle_gamma   90.00
#
_symmetry.space_group_name_H-M   'P 1'
#
loop_
_entity.id
_entity.type
_entity.pdbx_description
1 polymer ?
#
loop_
_entity_poly.entity_id
_entity_poly.type
_entity_poly.pdbx_seq_one_letter_code
_entity_poly.pdbx_strand_id
1 'polypeptide(L)'
;DIGITWHSDEEGAKDTARKVVSHGVRAEIVQLDLGNLPEGAQALEKLIQRLWRIDVLVNNAGAMTKAPFLDMAFDEWRKIFTVDVDGAF
;
A
#
# COMPACT_ATOMS: atom_id res chain seq x y z
N ASP A 1 -9.81 -13.77 -6.24
CA ASP A 1 -8.38 -13.42 -6.24
C ASP A 1 -8.13 -12.30 -5.25
N ILE A 2 -6.91 -12.20 -4.74
CA ILE A 2 -6.52 -11.14 -3.79
C ILE A 2 -5.21 -10.50 -4.29
N GLY A 3 -5.21 -9.18 -4.39
CA GLY A 3 -4.01 -8.39 -4.60
C GLY A 3 -3.48 -7.86 -3.27
N ILE A 4 -2.17 -7.92 -3.07
CA ILE A 4 -1.50 -7.38 -1.88
C ILE A 4 -0.43 -6.39 -2.35
N THR A 5 -0.56 -5.14 -1.92
CA THR A 5 0.49 -4.14 -2.08
C THR A 5 1.33 -4.06 -0.82
N TRP A 6 2.62 -3.77 -0.95
CA TRP A 6 3.50 -3.59 0.19
C TRP A 6 4.49 -2.45 -0.06
N HIS A 7 4.83 -1.70 1.00
CA HIS A 7 5.85 -0.65 0.93
C HIS A 7 7.23 -1.20 1.33
N SER A 8 7.35 -1.77 2.53
CA SER A 8 8.64 -2.16 3.12
C SER A 8 8.76 -3.63 3.58
N ASP A 9 7.65 -4.34 3.84
CA ASP A 9 7.68 -5.72 4.36
C ASP A 9 7.30 -6.74 3.26
N GLU A 10 8.27 -7.07 2.40
CA GLU A 10 8.08 -8.02 1.30
C GLU A 10 7.79 -9.45 1.81
N GLU A 11 8.49 -9.89 2.85
CA GLU A 11 8.31 -11.25 3.37
C GLU A 11 6.95 -11.43 4.06
N GLY A 12 6.46 -10.42 4.80
CA GLY A 12 5.10 -10.42 5.33
C GLY A 12 4.04 -10.46 4.22
N ALA A 13 4.27 -9.76 3.10
CA ALA A 13 3.40 -9.84 1.93
C ALA A 13 3.41 -11.23 1.29
N LYS A 14 4.59 -11.85 1.13
CA LYS A 14 4.73 -13.23 0.62
C LYS A 14 4.08 -14.26 1.54
N ASP A 15 4.22 -14.12 2.86
CA ASP A 15 3.57 -14.98 3.84
C ASP A 15 2.04 -14.89 3.76
N THR A 16 1.52 -13.67 3.63
CA THR A 16 0.09 -13.45 3.46
C THR A 16 -0.41 -14.06 2.15
N ALA A 17 0.33 -13.90 1.05
CA ALA A 17 0.01 -14.53 -0.23
C ALA A 17 -0.02 -16.07 -0.14
N ARG A 18 0.95 -16.69 0.54
CA ARG A 18 0.95 -18.14 0.81
C ARG A 18 -0.33 -18.59 1.55
N LYS A 19 -0.75 -17.84 2.57
CA LYS A 19 -2.01 -18.11 3.31
C LYS A 19 -3.25 -17.92 2.44
N VAL A 20 -3.27 -16.93 1.55
CA VAL A 20 -4.39 -16.77 0.60
C VAL A 20 -4.49 -17.97 -0.33
N VAL A 21 -3.36 -18.41 -0.90
CA VAL A 21 -3.30 -19.57 -1.80
C VAL A 21 -3.72 -20.85 -1.09
N SER A 22 -3.40 -21.03 0.20
CA SER A 22 -3.85 -22.20 0.96
C SER A 22 -5.37 -22.29 1.14
N HIS A 23 -6.11 -21.19 0.92
CA HIS A 23 -7.57 -21.18 0.90
C HIS A 23 -8.16 -21.42 -0.51
N GLY A 24 -7.34 -21.77 -1.50
CA GLY A 24 -7.77 -22.05 -2.87
C GLY A 24 -8.04 -20.81 -3.72
N VAL A 25 -7.57 -19.63 -3.28
CA VAL A 25 -7.74 -18.36 -3.98
C VAL A 25 -6.40 -17.88 -4.53
N ARG A 26 -6.37 -17.33 -5.75
CA ARG A 26 -5.15 -16.76 -6.34
C ARG A 26 -4.71 -15.51 -5.59
N ALA A 27 -3.41 -15.35 -5.38
CA ALA A 27 -2.79 -14.18 -4.78
C ALA A 27 -1.77 -13.55 -5.73
N GLU A 28 -1.81 -12.23 -5.88
CA GLU A 28 -0.80 -11.44 -6.60
C GLU A 28 -0.22 -10.41 -5.64
N ILE A 29 1.10 -10.19 -5.69
CA ILE A 29 1.77 -9.19 -4.87
C ILE A 29 2.55 -8.20 -5.74
N VAL A 30 2.57 -6.93 -5.33
CA VAL A 30 3.38 -5.89 -5.97
C VAL A 30 3.89 -4.90 -4.92
N GLN A 31 5.11 -4.41 -5.10
CA GLN A 31 5.58 -3.30 -4.28
C GLN A 31 4.89 -2.00 -4.70
N LEU A 32 4.41 -1.22 -3.74
CA LEU A 32 3.80 0.08 -3.94
C LEU A 32 4.37 1.03 -2.89
N ASP A 33 5.13 2.01 -3.35
CA ASP A 33 5.73 3.04 -2.50
C ASP A 33 4.95 4.35 -2.63
N LEU A 34 4.17 4.66 -1.60
CA LEU A 34 3.39 5.89 -1.50
C LEU A 34 4.25 7.13 -1.20
N GLY A 35 5.52 6.97 -0.82
CA GLY A 35 6.45 8.08 -0.68
C GLY A 35 6.89 8.70 -2.01
N ASN A 36 6.63 8.02 -3.14
CA ASN A 36 7.02 8.44 -4.48
C ASN A 36 5.81 8.50 -5.42
N LEU A 37 4.83 9.33 -5.06
CA LEU A 37 3.65 9.59 -5.90
C LEU A 37 3.95 10.63 -6.99
N PRO A 38 3.40 10.48 -8.21
CA PRO A 38 2.40 9.47 -8.62
C PRO A 38 2.99 8.15 -9.14
N GLU A 39 4.31 8.05 -9.34
CA GLU A 39 4.95 6.89 -9.97
C GLU A 39 4.69 5.59 -9.21
N GLY A 40 4.64 5.64 -7.88
CA GLY A 40 4.29 4.52 -7.01
C GLY A 40 2.90 3.93 -7.28
N ALA A 41 1.94 4.77 -7.70
CA ALA A 41 0.57 4.33 -7.99
C ALA A 41 0.50 3.45 -9.27
N GLN A 42 1.47 3.54 -10.18
CA GLN A 42 1.52 2.70 -11.38
C GLN A 42 1.65 1.19 -11.05
N ALA A 43 2.15 0.85 -9.86
CA ALA A 43 2.19 -0.52 -9.38
C ALA A 43 0.78 -1.11 -9.22
N LEU A 44 -0.20 -0.29 -8.82
CA LEU A 44 -1.58 -0.71 -8.67
C LEU A 44 -2.22 -1.05 -10.03
N GLU A 45 -1.93 -0.28 -11.08
CA GLU A 45 -2.41 -0.56 -12.43
C GLU A 45 -1.94 -1.94 -12.92
N LYS A 46 -0.66 -2.27 -12.68
CA LYS A 46 -0.09 -3.60 -13.01
C LYS A 46 -0.79 -4.72 -12.24
N LEU A 47 -1.10 -4.50 -10.97
CA LEU A 47 -1.81 -5.47 -10.14
C LEU A 47 -3.23 -5.70 -10.65
N ILE A 48 -3.97 -4.61 -10.97
CA ILE A 48 -5.32 -4.69 -11.53
C ILE A 48 -5.31 -5.43 -12.87
N GLN A 49 -4.32 -5.17 -13.74
CA GLN A 49 -4.18 -5.90 -15.02
C GLN A 49 -3.99 -7.40 -14.81
N ARG A 50 -3.19 -7.83 -13.82
CA ARG A 50 -2.98 -9.26 -13.50
C ARG A 50 -4.23 -9.92 -12.90
N LEU A 51 -4.98 -9.17 -12.10
CA LEU A 51 -6.23 -9.61 -11.47
C LEU A 51 -7.45 -9.46 -12.37
N TRP A 52 -7.30 -8.82 -13.54
CA TRP A 52 -8.33 -8.48 -14.53
C TRP A 52 -9.37 -7.43 -14.08
N ARG A 53 -9.78 -7.45 -12.81
CA ARG A 53 -10.74 -6.50 -12.24
C ARG A 53 -10.42 -6.22 -10.77
N ILE A 54 -11.01 -5.14 -10.24
CA ILE A 54 -11.06 -4.86 -8.81
C ILE A 54 -12.52 -4.69 -8.38
N ASP A 55 -12.93 -5.47 -7.37
CA ASP A 55 -14.27 -5.40 -6.79
C ASP A 55 -14.28 -4.71 -5.43
N VAL A 56 -13.16 -4.81 -4.70
CA VAL A 56 -12.97 -4.24 -3.37
C VAL A 56 -11.54 -3.69 -3.28
N LEU A 57 -11.42 -2.46 -2.78
CA LEU A 57 -10.15 -1.84 -2.42
C LEU A 57 -10.13 -1.57 -0.92
N VAL A 58 -9.03 -1.96 -0.27
CA VAL A 58 -8.79 -1.68 1.16
C VAL A 58 -7.52 -0.85 1.28
N ASN A 59 -7.69 0.45 1.53
CA ASN A 59 -6.57 1.36 1.78
C ASN A 59 -6.08 1.17 3.22
N ASN A 60 -5.10 0.29 3.39
CA ASN A 60 -4.54 -0.09 4.70
C ASN A 60 -3.22 0.61 5.04
N ALA A 61 -2.49 1.14 4.04
CA ALA A 61 -1.21 1.80 4.28
C ALA A 61 -1.38 2.96 5.26
N GLY A 62 -0.40 3.14 6.16
CA GLY A 62 -0.41 4.18 7.15
C GLY A 62 0.99 4.53 7.64
N ALA A 63 1.23 5.81 7.88
CA ALA A 63 2.43 6.36 8.49
C ALA A 63 2.07 6.98 9.83
N MET A 64 2.81 6.63 10.88
CA MET A 64 2.62 7.20 12.20
C MET A 64 3.91 7.86 12.68
N THR A 65 3.85 9.18 12.82
CA THR A 65 4.87 9.99 13.50
C THR A 65 4.16 10.83 14.55
N LYS A 66 4.76 10.97 15.73
CA LYS A 66 4.23 11.81 16.82
C LYS A 66 5.17 12.97 17.06
N ALA A 67 4.63 14.18 17.01
CA ALA A 67 5.30 15.42 17.40
C ALA A 67 4.30 16.31 18.16
N PRO A 68 4.73 17.14 19.10
CA PRO A 68 3.90 18.21 19.64
C PRO A 68 3.39 19.11 18.51
N PHE A 69 2.13 19.56 18.60
CA PHE A 69 1.49 20.29 17.51
C PHE A 69 2.26 21.54 17.05
N LEU A 70 2.82 22.30 18.00
CA LEU A 70 3.57 23.53 17.71
C LEU A 70 5.00 23.27 17.20
N ASP A 71 5.52 22.04 17.39
CA ASP A 71 6.89 21.67 17.05
C ASP A 71 6.96 20.74 15.83
N MET A 72 5.82 20.41 15.24
CA MET A 72 5.75 19.52 14.08
C MET A 72 6.44 20.16 12.88
N ALA A 73 7.47 19.49 12.35
CA ALA A 73 8.12 19.95 11.14
C ALA A 73 7.15 19.80 9.95
N PHE A 74 7.20 20.76 9.02
CA PHE A 74 6.35 20.72 7.83
C PHE A 74 6.55 19.44 7.01
N ASP A 75 7.78 18.94 6.92
CA ASP A 75 8.09 17.71 6.19
C ASP A 75 7.51 16.46 6.87
N GLU A 76 7.43 16.45 8.21
CA GLU A 76 6.77 15.36 8.95
C GLU A 76 5.26 15.38 8.70
N TRP A 77 4.64 16.58 8.76
CA TRP A 77 3.23 16.76 8.41
C TRP A 77 2.96 16.28 6.98
N ARG A 78 3.76 16.73 6.01
CA ARG A 78 3.59 16.35 4.60
C ARG A 78 3.75 14.86 4.41
N LYS A 79 4.74 14.24 5.02
CA LYS A 79 4.96 12.80 4.94
C LYS A 79 3.75 11.99 5.44
N ILE A 80 3.14 12.40 6.55
CA ILE A 80 1.91 11.75 7.06
C ILE A 80 0.80 11.86 6.02
N PHE A 81 0.54 13.06 5.50
CA PHE A 81 -0.53 13.28 4.51
C PHE A 81 -0.28 12.54 3.20
N THR A 82 0.96 12.47 2.73
CA THR A 82 1.32 11.76 1.52
C THR A 82 1.01 10.26 1.61
N VAL A 83 1.19 9.64 2.78
CA VAL A 83 0.88 8.22 2.97
C VAL A 83 -0.58 7.99 3.32
N ASP A 84 -1.12 8.74 4.29
CA ASP A 84 -2.43 8.45 4.90
C ASP A 84 -3.61 9.04 4.10
N VAL A 85 -3.36 10.03 3.23
CA VAL A 85 -4.40 10.74 2.48
C VAL A 85 -4.11 10.69 0.98
N ASP A 86 -3.00 11.26 0.52
CA ASP A 86 -2.70 11.37 -0.91
C ASP A 86 -2.54 9.99 -1.54
N GLY A 87 -1.94 9.03 -0.83
CA GLY A 87 -1.77 7.67 -1.33
C GLY A 87 -3.06 6.84 -1.41
N ALA A 88 -4.10 7.22 -0.67
CA ALA A 88 -5.40 6.58 -0.72
C ALA A 88 -6.31 7.14 -1.83
N PHE A 89 -5.95 8.31 -2.40
CA PHE A 89 -6.69 9.05 -3.42
C PHE A 89 -6.17 8.76 -4.83
#